data_AF-A0A811LSY9-F1
#
_entry.id   AF-A0A811LSY9-F1
#
_cell.length_a   1.000
_cell.length_b   1.000
_cell.length_c   1.000
_cell.angle_alpha   90.00
_cell.angle_beta   90.00
_cell.angle_gamma   90.00
#
_symmetry.space_group_name_H-M   'P 1'
#
loop_
_entity.id
_entity.type
_entity.pdbx_description
1 polymer ?
#
loop_
_entity_poly.entity_id
_entity_poly.type
_entity_poly.pdbx_seq_one_letter_code
_entity_poly.pdbx_strand_id
1 'polypeptide(L)'
;MLDTLRSDKYRPKVVIFTVYLAMLIDCLLFTIVVPILPDYLIRIKDTNDTSYLDASLHRQNISNFTQLEHEQSYHEAFVSNNIPVAMLLGSKAVVQIPTGLIVSQITYRIGYSIPLFIGFIIIIVSSLLFAFATSYWTLFFARSLNGVGSGFTAVSGLGMLAETFPDNVQRGKAIALAFGGIAIGITAGPVIGGFLYSFGGIVLPFGLLAGVSLLEGGEFEYEFYFY
;
A
#
# COMPACT_ATOMS: atom_id res chain seq x y z
N MET A 1 -27.16 17.29 23.00
CA MET A 1 -28.35 16.54 22.55
C MET A 1 -28.30 16.18 21.07
N LEU A 2 -27.62 16.96 20.21
CA LEU A 2 -27.35 16.58 18.81
C LEU A 2 -26.15 15.63 18.62
N ASP A 3 -25.16 15.66 19.53
CA ASP A 3 -23.99 14.75 19.44
C ASP A 3 -24.34 13.29 19.74
N THR A 4 -25.36 13.05 20.57
CA THR A 4 -25.80 11.71 20.98
C THR A 4 -26.56 10.96 19.87
N LEU A 5 -27.11 11.68 18.88
CA LEU A 5 -27.84 11.07 17.75
C LEU A 5 -26.93 10.76 16.55
N ARG A 6 -25.65 11.18 16.59
CA ARG A 6 -24.67 10.92 15.53
C ARG A 6 -23.86 9.65 15.76
N SER A 7 -23.77 9.19 17.02
CA SER A 7 -22.96 8.02 17.39
C SER A 7 -23.58 6.66 17.05
N ASP A 8 -24.85 6.61 16.66
CA ASP A 8 -25.54 5.35 16.32
C ASP A 8 -25.34 4.91 14.85
N LYS A 9 -24.54 5.66 14.07
CA LYS A 9 -24.40 5.41 12.63
C LYS A 9 -23.39 4.30 12.29
N TYR A 10 -22.46 3.98 13.19
CA TYR A 10 -21.37 3.04 12.89
C TYR A 10 -21.24 1.94 13.92
N ARG A 11 -21.15 0.69 13.46
CA ARG A 11 -20.89 -0.46 14.33
C ARG A 11 -19.42 -0.46 14.78
N PRO A 12 -19.11 -0.31 16.08
CA PRO A 12 -17.73 -0.09 16.53
C PRO A 12 -16.75 -1.20 16.15
N LYS A 13 -17.21 -2.46 16.15
CA LYS A 13 -16.40 -3.62 15.76
C LYS A 13 -16.03 -3.60 14.27
N VAL A 14 -16.97 -3.18 13.43
CA VAL A 14 -16.78 -3.13 11.97
C VAL A 14 -15.84 -1.98 11.61
N VAL A 15 -16.02 -0.79 12.20
CA VAL A 15 -15.11 0.35 11.99
C VAL A 15 -13.68 0.00 12.35
N ILE A 16 -13.46 -0.61 13.52
CA ILE A 16 -12.13 -1.08 13.93
C ILE A 16 -11.56 -2.04 12.90
N PHE A 17 -12.35 -3.03 12.47
CA PHE A 17 -11.90 -4.04 11.53
C PHE A 17 -11.52 -3.43 10.17
N THR A 18 -12.36 -2.58 9.60
CA THR A 18 -12.08 -1.89 8.34
C THR A 18 -10.84 -1.02 8.45
N VAL A 19 -10.71 -0.18 9.48
CA VAL A 19 -9.54 0.72 9.60
C VAL A 19 -8.25 -0.07 9.85
N TYR A 20 -8.33 -1.17 10.59
CA TYR A 20 -7.21 -2.10 10.76
C TYR A 20 -6.79 -2.72 9.43
N LEU A 21 -7.75 -3.23 8.64
CA LEU A 21 -7.46 -3.89 7.37
C LEU A 21 -6.91 -2.90 6.35
N ALA A 22 -7.48 -1.69 6.25
CA ALA A 22 -6.99 -0.62 5.38
C ALA A 22 -5.52 -0.28 5.67
N MET A 23 -5.19 -0.13 6.95
CA MET A 23 -3.83 0.19 7.40
C MET A 23 -2.87 -0.98 7.14
N LEU A 24 -3.32 -2.21 7.35
CA LEU A 24 -2.56 -3.41 7.05
C LEU A 24 -2.26 -3.51 5.55
N ILE A 25 -3.26 -3.33 4.69
CA ILE A 25 -3.10 -3.40 3.23
C ILE A 25 -2.20 -2.28 2.72
N ASP A 26 -2.36 -1.04 3.17
CA ASP A 26 -1.53 0.08 2.71
C ASP A 26 -0.05 -0.16 3.07
N CYS A 27 0.21 -0.69 4.26
CA CYS A 27 1.56 -1.07 4.66
C CYS A 27 2.08 -2.28 3.91
N LEU A 28 1.26 -3.30 3.67
CA LEU A 28 1.65 -4.51 2.95
C LEU A 28 1.95 -4.21 1.47
N LEU A 29 1.16 -3.33 0.83
CA LEU A 29 1.42 -2.84 -0.53
C LEU A 29 2.72 -2.04 -0.59
N PHE A 30 2.99 -1.20 0.41
CA PHE A 30 4.27 -0.48 0.50
C PHE A 30 5.46 -1.43 0.63
N THR A 31 5.41 -2.37 1.57
CA THR A 31 6.55 -3.25 1.89
C THR A 31 6.77 -4.37 0.89
N ILE A 32 5.76 -4.74 0.10
CA ILE A 32 5.92 -5.63 -1.06
C ILE A 32 6.56 -4.91 -2.25
N VAL A 33 6.22 -3.64 -2.49
CA VAL A 33 6.79 -2.86 -3.60
C VAL A 33 8.28 -2.61 -3.40
N VAL A 34 8.72 -2.29 -2.18
CA VAL A 34 10.11 -1.93 -1.85
C VAL A 34 11.15 -2.95 -2.38
N PRO A 35 11.05 -4.27 -2.09
CA PRO A 35 12.02 -5.26 -2.56
C PRO A 35 11.90 -5.60 -4.05
N ILE A 36 10.71 -5.46 -4.66
CA ILE A 36 10.49 -5.80 -6.08
C ILE A 36 11.06 -4.70 -7.01
N LEU A 37 11.16 -3.48 -6.50
CA LEU A 37 11.44 -2.31 -7.32
C LEU A 37 12.81 -2.28 -8.01
N PRO A 38 13.94 -2.66 -7.36
CA PRO A 38 15.25 -2.62 -8.00
C PRO A 38 15.30 -3.56 -9.22
N ASP A 39 14.84 -4.80 -9.06
CA ASP A 39 14.78 -5.80 -10.13
C ASP A 39 13.90 -5.35 -11.29
N TYR A 40 12.80 -4.66 -10.98
CA TYR A 40 11.87 -4.17 -11.98
C TYR A 40 12.45 -3.00 -12.81
N LEU A 41 13.18 -2.08 -12.17
CA LEU A 41 13.85 -0.97 -12.86
C LEU A 41 15.00 -1.47 -13.74
N ILE A 42 15.75 -2.47 -13.27
CA ILE A 42 16.80 -3.12 -14.04
C ILE A 42 16.20 -3.79 -15.28
N ARG A 43 15.12 -4.56 -15.16
CA ARG A 43 14.44 -5.18 -16.31
C ARG A 43 13.95 -4.17 -17.35
N ILE A 44 13.42 -3.03 -16.93
CA ILE A 44 13.00 -1.96 -17.85
C ILE A 44 14.22 -1.36 -18.57
N LYS A 45 15.33 -1.16 -17.85
CA LYS A 45 16.57 -0.61 -18.42
C LYS A 45 17.20 -1.58 -19.41
N ASP A 46 17.33 -2.85 -19.05
CA ASP A 46 17.87 -3.92 -19.90
C ASP A 46 17.01 -4.17 -21.16
N THR A 47 15.68 -3.98 -21.07
CA THR A 47 14.80 -4.10 -22.25
C THR A 47 15.06 -3.01 -23.29
N ASN A 48 15.59 -1.85 -22.88
CA ASN A 48 15.95 -0.77 -23.80
C ASN A 48 17.37 -0.93 -24.39
N ASP A 49 18.23 -1.72 -23.75
CA ASP A 49 19.63 -1.93 -24.14
C ASP A 49 19.84 -3.35 -24.71
N THR A 50 19.33 -3.63 -25.92
CA THR A 50 19.66 -4.86 -26.67
C THR A 50 21.14 -4.89 -27.05
N SER A 51 22.00 -5.53 -26.26
CA SER A 51 23.40 -5.90 -26.62
C SER A 51 24.01 -6.93 -25.65
N TYR A 52 23.46 -8.15 -25.58
CA TYR A 52 24.04 -9.23 -24.75
C TYR A 52 24.46 -10.42 -25.61
N LEU A 53 25.65 -10.35 -26.21
CA LEU A 53 26.30 -11.51 -26.84
C LEU A 53 27.42 -12.12 -25.97
N ASP A 54 27.66 -11.63 -24.74
CA ASP A 54 28.89 -11.96 -23.99
C ASP A 54 28.70 -12.70 -22.65
N ALA A 55 27.47 -12.89 -22.16
CA ALA A 55 27.26 -13.33 -20.76
C ALA A 55 27.15 -14.85 -20.54
N SER A 56 27.12 -15.67 -21.59
CA SER A 56 26.80 -17.11 -21.46
C SER A 56 27.93 -18.00 -20.95
N LEU A 57 29.19 -17.54 -20.94
CA LEU A 57 30.34 -18.38 -20.59
C LEU A 57 30.71 -18.40 -19.08
N HIS A 58 30.12 -17.56 -18.24
CA HIS A 58 30.52 -17.44 -16.81
C HIS A 58 29.57 -18.10 -15.80
N ARG A 59 28.42 -18.64 -16.25
CA ARG A 59 27.30 -19.02 -15.36
C ARG A 59 27.45 -20.35 -14.61
N GLN A 60 28.45 -21.18 -14.92
CA GLN A 60 28.52 -22.54 -14.35
C GLN A 60 29.23 -22.65 -12.99
N ASN A 61 30.05 -21.67 -12.58
CA ASN A 61 30.90 -21.83 -11.38
C ASN A 61 30.36 -21.13 -10.11
N ILE A 62 29.24 -20.41 -10.23
CA ILE A 62 28.67 -19.53 -9.19
C ILE A 62 27.32 -20.11 -8.77
N SER A 63 27.28 -21.30 -8.18
CA SER A 63 26.02 -21.88 -7.65
C SER A 63 26.04 -22.09 -6.14
N ASN A 64 27.22 -22.07 -5.52
CA ASN A 64 27.38 -22.25 -4.07
C ASN A 64 27.78 -20.94 -3.35
N PHE A 65 28.17 -19.90 -4.09
CA PHE A 65 28.50 -18.55 -3.58
C PHE A 65 27.29 -17.59 -3.60
N THR A 66 26.18 -18.00 -4.22
CA THR A 66 25.05 -17.14 -4.61
C THR A 66 24.13 -16.71 -3.48
N GLN A 67 24.11 -17.39 -2.33
CA GLN A 67 23.17 -17.06 -1.25
C GLN A 67 23.56 -15.82 -0.44
N LEU A 68 24.86 -15.56 -0.28
CA LEU A 68 25.37 -14.34 0.37
C LEU A 68 25.54 -13.20 -0.65
N GLU A 69 25.85 -13.52 -1.91
CA GLU A 69 25.90 -12.54 -3.00
C GLU A 69 24.52 -12.01 -3.40
N HIS A 70 23.42 -12.74 -3.19
CA HIS A 70 22.08 -12.21 -3.47
C HIS A 70 21.81 -10.98 -2.60
N GLU A 71 22.06 -11.07 -1.29
CA GLU A 71 21.85 -9.97 -0.34
C GLU A 71 22.80 -8.77 -0.60
N GLN A 72 24.06 -9.03 -0.98
CA GLN A 72 25.02 -7.99 -1.39
C GLN A 72 24.69 -7.36 -2.74
N SER A 73 24.22 -8.14 -3.72
CA SER A 73 23.83 -7.66 -5.05
C SER A 73 22.55 -6.82 -5.00
N TYR A 74 21.62 -7.11 -4.08
CA TYR A 74 20.47 -6.24 -3.78
C TYR A 74 20.88 -4.93 -3.12
N HIS A 75 21.83 -4.95 -2.18
CA HIS A 75 22.38 -3.73 -1.59
C HIS A 75 23.13 -2.91 -2.64
N GLU A 76 23.91 -3.52 -3.53
CA GLU A 76 24.60 -2.82 -4.61
C GLU A 76 23.66 -2.33 -5.72
N ALA A 77 22.57 -3.04 -6.05
CA ALA A 77 21.53 -2.57 -6.98
C ALA A 77 20.71 -1.40 -6.39
N PHE A 78 20.41 -1.47 -5.08
CA PHE A 78 19.82 -0.37 -4.32
C PHE A 78 20.78 0.81 -4.16
N VAL A 79 22.10 0.58 -4.16
CA VAL A 79 23.21 1.56 -4.06
C VAL A 79 23.73 2.06 -5.42
N SER A 80 23.32 1.43 -6.53
CA SER A 80 23.59 1.87 -7.91
C SER A 80 22.38 2.61 -8.55
N ASN A 81 21.13 2.27 -8.17
CA ASN A 81 19.89 2.90 -8.66
C ASN A 81 19.06 3.60 -7.57
N ASN A 82 19.72 4.23 -6.58
CA ASN A 82 19.13 4.71 -5.33
C ASN A 82 18.18 5.87 -5.57
N ILE A 83 18.51 6.74 -6.51
CA ILE A 83 17.77 7.98 -6.73
C ILE A 83 16.37 7.68 -7.29
N PRO A 84 16.20 6.90 -8.39
CA PRO A 84 14.87 6.53 -8.87
C PRO A 84 14.04 5.73 -7.85
N VAL A 85 14.65 4.79 -7.13
CA VAL A 85 13.96 4.00 -6.09
C VAL A 85 13.49 4.89 -4.95
N ALA A 86 14.36 5.77 -4.43
CA ALA A 86 14.02 6.70 -3.36
C ALA A 86 12.96 7.74 -3.80
N MET A 87 13.05 8.26 -5.02
CA MET A 87 12.04 9.17 -5.58
C MET A 87 10.69 8.48 -5.71
N LEU A 88 10.66 7.22 -6.16
CA LEU A 88 9.43 6.46 -6.24
C LEU A 88 8.82 6.25 -4.84
N LEU A 89 9.59 5.75 -3.87
CA LEU A 89 9.08 5.52 -2.51
C LEU A 89 8.62 6.82 -1.84
N GLY A 90 9.39 7.90 -2.01
CA GLY A 90 9.08 9.23 -1.47
C GLY A 90 7.82 9.86 -2.07
N SER A 91 7.50 9.57 -3.34
CA SER A 91 6.34 10.16 -4.02
C SER A 91 5.01 9.96 -3.28
N LYS A 92 4.83 8.80 -2.62
CA LYS A 92 3.65 8.53 -1.79
C LYS A 92 3.54 9.56 -0.67
N ALA A 93 4.59 9.73 0.12
CA ALA A 93 4.57 10.62 1.29
C ALA A 93 4.33 12.08 0.86
N VAL A 94 4.97 12.51 -0.23
CA VAL A 94 4.82 13.86 -0.78
C VAL A 94 3.38 14.16 -1.17
N VAL A 95 2.65 13.19 -1.73
CA VAL A 95 1.25 13.36 -2.14
C VAL A 95 0.27 13.12 -0.99
N GLN A 96 0.60 12.20 -0.08
CA GLN A 96 -0.24 11.83 1.05
C GLN A 96 -0.41 12.98 2.05
N ILE A 97 0.65 13.74 2.35
CA ILE A 97 0.60 14.87 3.28
C ILE A 97 -0.44 15.93 2.85
N PRO A 98 -0.37 16.54 1.64
CA PRO A 98 -1.35 17.52 1.22
C PRO A 98 -2.75 16.91 1.05
N THR A 99 -2.83 15.67 0.56
CA THR A 99 -4.13 14.98 0.45
C THR A 99 -4.79 14.83 1.81
N GLY A 100 -4.06 14.42 2.84
CA GLY A 100 -4.59 14.29 4.19
C GLY A 100 -5.12 15.61 4.75
N LEU A 101 -4.43 16.73 4.47
CA LEU A 101 -4.91 18.07 4.86
C LEU A 101 -6.21 18.42 4.15
N ILE A 102 -6.32 18.16 2.85
CA ILE A 102 -7.54 18.43 2.07
C ILE A 102 -8.70 17.57 2.58
N VAL A 103 -8.46 16.28 2.78
CA VAL A 103 -9.47 15.33 3.27
C VAL A 103 -9.97 15.73 4.65
N SER A 104 -9.09 16.22 5.54
CA SER A 104 -9.49 16.72 6.86
C SER A 104 -10.54 17.82 6.77
N GLN A 105 -10.47 18.68 5.74
CA GLN A 105 -11.46 19.74 5.52
C GLN A 105 -12.77 19.19 4.94
N ILE A 106 -12.66 18.23 4.02
CA ILE A 106 -13.81 17.57 3.39
C ILE A 106 -14.66 16.83 4.43
N THR A 107 -14.01 16.16 5.39
CA THR A 107 -14.70 15.37 6.42
C THR A 107 -15.63 16.20 7.31
N TYR A 108 -15.38 17.51 7.47
CA TYR A 108 -16.29 18.39 8.21
C TYR A 108 -17.64 18.59 7.52
N ARG A 109 -17.73 18.42 6.19
CA ARG A 109 -18.95 18.70 5.42
C ARG A 109 -19.73 17.44 5.04
N ILE A 110 -19.05 16.38 4.64
CA ILE A 110 -19.69 15.17 4.08
C ILE A 110 -19.50 13.91 4.94
N GLY A 111 -18.85 14.03 6.10
CA GLY A 111 -18.54 12.90 6.99
C GLY A 111 -17.35 12.06 6.53
N TYR A 112 -17.09 10.97 7.25
CA TYR A 112 -15.90 10.12 7.05
C TYR A 112 -16.11 8.97 6.05
N SER A 113 -17.33 8.46 5.86
CA SER A 113 -17.57 7.27 5.02
C SER A 113 -17.34 7.51 3.53
N ILE A 114 -17.80 8.64 2.99
CA ILE A 114 -17.68 8.93 1.55
C ILE A 114 -16.21 9.09 1.16
N PRO A 115 -15.39 9.91 1.86
CA PRO A 115 -13.97 10.01 1.57
C PRO A 115 -13.23 8.67 1.75
N LEU A 116 -13.60 7.85 2.74
CA LEU A 116 -13.01 6.52 2.95
C LEU A 116 -13.24 5.61 1.73
N PHE A 117 -14.47 5.55 1.21
CA PHE A 117 -14.79 4.76 0.02
C PHE A 117 -14.04 5.23 -1.23
N ILE A 118 -13.99 6.54 -1.46
CA ILE A 118 -13.20 7.14 -2.56
C ILE A 118 -11.73 6.71 -2.46
N GLY A 119 -11.17 6.72 -1.23
CA GLY A 119 -9.82 6.26 -0.98
C GLY A 119 -9.58 4.81 -1.41
N PHE A 120 -10.48 3.89 -1.08
CA PHE A 120 -10.39 2.49 -1.50
C PHE A 120 -10.43 2.32 -3.02
N ILE A 121 -11.34 3.02 -3.71
CA ILE A 121 -11.40 2.99 -5.18
C ILE A 121 -10.07 3.46 -5.80
N ILE A 122 -9.50 4.55 -5.29
CA ILE A 122 -8.20 5.06 -5.74
C ILE A 122 -7.09 4.04 -5.50
N ILE A 123 -7.07 3.39 -4.33
CA ILE A 123 -6.09 2.34 -4.01
C ILE A 123 -6.22 1.16 -4.98
N ILE A 124 -7.43 0.66 -5.24
CA ILE A 124 -7.68 -0.44 -6.18
C ILE A 124 -7.18 -0.09 -7.58
N VAL A 125 -7.53 1.11 -8.09
CA VAL A 125 -7.07 1.57 -9.41
C VAL A 125 -5.55 1.69 -9.45
N SER A 126 -4.93 2.22 -8.39
CA SER A 126 -3.47 2.32 -8.30
C SER A 126 -2.79 0.95 -8.30
N SER A 127 -3.35 -0.05 -7.60
CA SER A 127 -2.84 -1.42 -7.54
C SER A 127 -2.93 -2.12 -8.90
N LEU A 128 -4.01 -1.89 -9.66
CA LEU A 128 -4.12 -2.38 -11.03
C LEU A 128 -3.08 -1.72 -11.95
N LEU A 129 -2.84 -0.41 -11.79
CA LEU A 129 -1.77 0.29 -12.53
C LEU A 129 -0.38 -0.27 -12.19
N PHE A 130 -0.13 -0.68 -10.94
CA PHE A 130 1.11 -1.37 -10.57
C PHE A 130 1.26 -2.72 -11.30
N ALA A 131 0.18 -3.49 -11.39
CA ALA A 131 0.22 -4.80 -12.05
C ALA A 131 0.53 -4.73 -13.55
N PHE A 132 0.06 -3.67 -14.23
CA PHE A 132 0.27 -3.45 -15.67
C PHE A 132 1.31 -2.38 -15.99
N ALA A 133 2.08 -1.93 -15.00
CA ALA A 133 3.15 -0.99 -15.27
C ALA A 133 4.14 -1.61 -16.28
N THR A 134 4.69 -0.78 -17.15
CA THR A 134 5.76 -1.14 -18.10
C THR A 134 6.87 -0.09 -18.14
N SER A 135 6.69 1.03 -17.43
CA SER A 135 7.60 2.17 -17.42
C SER A 135 7.72 2.74 -16.01
N TYR A 136 8.89 3.31 -15.70
CA TYR A 136 9.17 4.04 -14.45
C TYR A 136 8.12 5.13 -14.17
N TRP A 137 7.70 5.87 -15.20
CA TRP A 137 6.73 6.94 -15.03
C TRP A 137 5.33 6.43 -14.67
N THR A 138 4.94 5.27 -15.20
CA THR A 138 3.67 4.62 -14.83
C THR A 138 3.70 4.15 -13.38
N LEU A 139 4.81 3.58 -12.92
CA LEU A 139 5.02 3.24 -11.50
C LEU A 139 4.95 4.48 -10.62
N PHE A 140 5.63 5.56 -11.01
CA PHE A 140 5.68 6.81 -10.26
C PHE A 140 4.29 7.43 -10.12
N PHE A 141 3.53 7.43 -11.20
CA PHE A 141 2.15 7.87 -11.20
C PHE A 141 1.26 6.97 -10.34
N ALA A 142 1.36 5.64 -10.50
CA ALA A 142 0.62 4.68 -9.68
C ALA A 142 0.92 4.86 -8.18
N ARG A 143 2.19 5.11 -7.83
CA ARG A 143 2.61 5.35 -6.44
C ARG A 143 2.09 6.67 -5.88
N SER A 144 2.13 7.72 -6.69
CA SER A 144 1.56 9.02 -6.33
C SER A 144 0.05 8.91 -6.10
N LEU A 145 -0.66 8.22 -7.00
CA LEU A 145 -2.09 7.96 -6.90
C LEU A 145 -2.44 7.14 -5.65
N ASN A 146 -1.61 6.16 -5.30
CA ASN A 146 -1.73 5.41 -4.05
C ASN A 146 -1.57 6.32 -2.81
N GLY A 147 -0.67 7.31 -2.87
CA GLY A 147 -0.56 8.34 -1.83
C GLY A 147 -1.83 9.17 -1.66
N VAL A 148 -2.53 9.48 -2.76
CA VAL A 148 -3.86 10.11 -2.68
C VAL A 148 -4.82 9.17 -1.96
N GLY A 149 -4.99 7.94 -2.44
CA GLY A 149 -5.94 6.98 -1.87
C GLY A 149 -5.71 6.72 -0.38
N SER A 150 -4.44 6.53 0.02
CA SER A 150 -4.04 6.37 1.42
C SER A 150 -4.26 7.62 2.27
N GLY A 151 -4.10 8.83 1.71
CA GLY A 151 -4.46 10.06 2.41
C GLY A 151 -5.96 10.12 2.73
N PHE A 152 -6.81 9.70 1.78
CA PHE A 152 -8.24 9.58 1.99
C PHE A 152 -8.61 8.53 3.04
N THR A 153 -8.05 7.32 2.94
CA THR A 153 -8.38 6.24 3.88
C THR A 153 -7.81 6.47 5.28
N ALA A 154 -6.60 6.99 5.39
CA ALA A 154 -5.96 7.21 6.69
C ALA A 154 -6.65 8.28 7.53
N VAL A 155 -6.94 9.45 6.92
CA VAL A 155 -7.62 10.54 7.63
C VAL A 155 -9.05 10.14 7.98
N SER A 156 -9.74 9.50 7.06
CA SER A 156 -11.14 9.14 7.25
C SER A 156 -11.31 7.98 8.24
N GLY A 157 -10.44 6.97 8.16
CA GLY A 157 -10.47 5.83 9.06
C GLY A 157 -10.14 6.22 10.51
N LEU A 158 -9.06 6.98 10.72
CA LEU A 158 -8.72 7.46 12.07
C LEU A 158 -9.76 8.45 12.61
N GLY A 159 -10.33 9.30 11.75
CA GLY A 159 -11.42 10.19 12.11
C GLY A 159 -12.68 9.44 12.51
N MET A 160 -13.03 8.38 11.79
CA MET A 160 -14.18 7.52 12.09
C MET A 160 -13.98 6.76 13.41
N LEU A 161 -12.77 6.26 13.70
CA LEU A 161 -12.44 5.70 15.02
C LEU A 161 -12.58 6.75 16.13
N ALA A 162 -12.15 7.98 15.88
CA ALA A 162 -12.25 9.04 16.87
C ALA A 162 -13.70 9.45 17.17
N GLU A 163 -14.59 9.41 16.18
CA GLU A 163 -16.02 9.68 16.36
C GLU A 163 -16.76 8.49 17.00
N THR A 164 -16.37 7.26 16.65
CA THR A 164 -17.02 6.03 17.14
C THR A 164 -16.68 5.74 18.61
N PHE A 165 -15.48 6.11 19.07
CA PHE A 165 -15.03 5.92 20.45
C PHE A 165 -14.85 7.27 21.16
N PRO A 166 -15.89 7.80 21.83
CA PRO A 166 -15.79 9.07 22.55
C PRO A 166 -14.94 8.96 23.83
N ASP A 167 -14.85 7.77 24.44
CA ASP A 167 -13.98 7.53 25.59
C ASP A 167 -12.50 7.50 25.20
N ASN A 168 -11.68 8.31 25.85
CA ASN A 168 -10.26 8.47 25.52
C ASN A 168 -9.48 7.15 25.62
N VAL A 169 -9.82 6.27 26.59
CA VAL A 169 -9.13 4.99 26.79
C VAL A 169 -9.52 4.00 25.69
N GLN A 170 -10.82 3.86 25.40
CA GLN A 170 -11.29 3.00 24.31
C GLN A 170 -10.82 3.47 22.94
N ARG A 171 -10.83 4.78 22.68
CA ARG A 171 -10.30 5.37 21.44
C ARG A 171 -8.81 5.07 21.27
N GLY A 172 -8.04 5.26 22.34
CA GLY A 172 -6.60 4.94 22.33
C GLY A 172 -6.35 3.47 21.99
N LYS A 173 -7.13 2.55 22.57
CA LYS A 173 -7.05 1.12 22.25
C LYS A 173 -7.41 0.82 20.79
N ALA A 174 -8.47 1.44 20.27
CA ALA A 174 -8.92 1.23 18.90
C ALA A 174 -7.90 1.76 17.87
N ILE A 175 -7.35 2.95 18.09
CA ILE A 175 -6.28 3.53 17.27
C ILE A 175 -5.00 2.70 17.37
N ALA A 176 -4.63 2.26 18.58
CA ALA A 176 -3.47 1.39 18.78
C ALA A 176 -3.63 0.05 18.05
N LEU A 177 -4.84 -0.53 18.05
CA LEU A 177 -5.13 -1.74 17.31
C LEU A 177 -4.96 -1.52 15.80
N ALA A 178 -5.50 -0.41 15.25
CA ALA A 178 -5.31 -0.05 13.85
C ALA A 178 -3.82 0.09 13.48
N PHE A 179 -3.02 0.75 14.32
CA PHE A 179 -1.56 0.82 14.14
C PHE A 179 -0.88 -0.55 14.29
N GLY A 180 -1.46 -1.49 15.02
CA GLY A 180 -1.01 -2.88 15.05
C GLY A 180 -1.03 -3.53 13.65
N GLY A 181 -2.01 -3.19 12.81
CA GLY A 181 -2.08 -3.64 11.42
C GLY A 181 -0.89 -3.16 10.58
N ILE A 182 -0.44 -1.92 10.79
CA ILE A 182 0.77 -1.37 10.16
C ILE A 182 2.00 -2.21 10.51
N ALA A 183 2.19 -2.49 11.80
CA ALA A 183 3.33 -3.27 12.26
C ALA A 183 3.36 -4.66 11.61
N ILE A 184 2.21 -5.33 11.56
CA ILE A 184 2.06 -6.63 10.90
C ILE A 184 2.34 -6.53 9.40
N GLY A 185 1.80 -5.52 8.70
CA GLY A 185 2.03 -5.30 7.27
C GLY A 185 3.50 -5.03 6.93
N ILE A 186 4.22 -4.29 7.79
CA ILE A 186 5.64 -4.02 7.59
C ILE A 186 6.47 -5.30 7.76
N THR A 187 6.17 -6.10 8.78
CA THR A 187 6.91 -7.34 9.05
C THR A 187 6.59 -8.45 8.04
N ALA A 188 5.31 -8.64 7.71
CA ALA A 188 4.87 -9.73 6.84
C ALA A 188 5.08 -9.43 5.35
N GLY A 189 5.12 -8.15 4.95
CA GLY A 189 5.16 -7.74 3.56
C GLY A 189 6.33 -8.30 2.76
N PRO A 190 7.61 -8.12 3.17
CA PRO A 190 8.74 -8.65 2.39
C PRO A 190 8.70 -10.17 2.25
N VAL A 191 8.26 -10.88 3.30
CA VAL A 191 8.12 -12.35 3.30
C VAL A 191 7.06 -12.80 2.31
N ILE A 192 5.87 -12.20 2.37
CA ILE A 192 4.75 -12.52 1.48
C ILE A 192 5.06 -12.09 0.04
N GLY A 193 5.63 -10.89 -0.15
CA GLY A 193 5.98 -10.33 -1.44
C GLY A 193 7.04 -11.15 -2.17
N GLY A 194 8.12 -11.53 -1.47
CA GLY A 194 9.16 -12.39 -2.01
C GLY A 194 8.63 -13.77 -2.38
N PHE A 195 7.85 -14.39 -1.49
CA PHE A 195 7.25 -15.71 -1.74
C PHE A 195 6.28 -15.70 -2.93
N LEU A 196 5.35 -14.74 -3.00
CA LEU A 196 4.40 -14.64 -4.11
C LEU A 196 5.08 -14.32 -5.44
N TYR A 197 6.11 -13.47 -5.41
CA TYR A 197 6.91 -13.15 -6.60
C TYR A 197 7.60 -14.40 -7.15
N SER A 198 8.12 -15.28 -6.29
CA SER A 198 8.74 -16.54 -6.70
C SER A 198 7.77 -17.54 -7.36
N PHE A 199 6.48 -17.53 -7.02
CA PHE A 199 5.51 -18.50 -7.52
C PHE A 199 4.81 -18.11 -8.83
N GLY A 200 4.64 -16.81 -9.12
CA GLY A 200 4.01 -16.40 -10.38
C GLY A 200 4.25 -14.96 -10.80
N GLY A 201 5.43 -14.43 -10.47
CA GLY A 201 5.92 -13.16 -10.98
C GLY A 201 5.18 -11.94 -10.41
N ILE A 202 5.30 -10.82 -11.11
CA ILE A 202 4.87 -9.50 -10.59
C ILE A 202 3.35 -9.37 -10.44
N VAL A 203 2.56 -10.10 -11.23
CA VAL A 203 1.10 -9.97 -11.26
C VAL A 203 0.44 -10.53 -10.00
N LEU A 204 1.03 -11.55 -9.39
CA LEU A 204 0.48 -12.26 -8.24
C LEU A 204 0.39 -11.43 -6.95
N PRO A 205 1.47 -10.76 -6.48
CA PRO A 205 1.39 -9.92 -5.29
C PRO A 205 0.43 -8.75 -5.45
N PHE A 206 0.43 -8.05 -6.60
CA PHE A 206 -0.48 -6.93 -6.83
C PHE A 206 -1.93 -7.37 -7.06
N GLY A 207 -2.15 -8.51 -7.72
CA GLY A 207 -3.47 -9.09 -7.92
C GLY A 207 -4.12 -9.53 -6.61
N LEU A 208 -3.37 -10.17 -5.71
CA LEU A 208 -3.87 -10.54 -4.39
C LEU A 208 -4.26 -9.29 -3.59
N LEU A 209 -3.40 -8.27 -3.61
CA LEU A 209 -3.65 -7.00 -2.92
C LEU A 209 -4.87 -6.25 -3.47
N ALA A 210 -5.04 -6.23 -4.79
CA ALA A 210 -6.24 -5.69 -5.41
C ALA A 210 -7.50 -6.48 -5.01
N GLY A 211 -7.41 -7.81 -4.94
CA GLY A 211 -8.48 -8.68 -4.48
C GLY A 211 -8.88 -8.42 -3.03
N VAL A 212 -7.91 -8.33 -2.11
CA VAL A 212 -8.18 -8.02 -0.69
C VAL A 212 -8.75 -6.60 -0.53
N SER A 213 -8.23 -5.62 -1.28
CA SER A 213 -8.76 -4.25 -1.26
C SER A 213 -10.21 -4.17 -1.78
N LEU A 214 -10.55 -4.98 -2.79
CA LEU A 214 -11.92 -5.09 -3.33
C LEU A 214 -12.89 -5.69 -2.32
N LEU A 215 -12.47 -6.75 -1.61
CA LEU A 215 -13.27 -7.36 -0.56
C LEU A 215 -13.54 -6.37 0.57
N GLU A 216 -12.53 -5.61 0.99
CA GLU A 216 -12.65 -4.59 2.02
C GLU A 216 -13.61 -3.45 1.61
N GLY A 217 -13.49 -2.94 0.39
CA GLY A 217 -14.39 -1.92 -0.14
C GLY A 217 -15.84 -2.42 -0.23
N GLY A 218 -16.03 -3.68 -0.62
CA GLY A 218 -17.34 -4.33 -0.67
C GLY A 218 -18.00 -4.46 0.71
N GLU A 219 -17.26 -4.96 1.72
CA GLU A 219 -17.77 -5.06 3.09
C GLU A 219 -18.20 -3.69 3.65
N PHE A 220 -17.47 -2.63 3.31
CA PHE A 220 -17.82 -1.28 3.72
C PHE A 220 -19.06 -0.73 2.99
N GLU A 221 -19.24 -1.04 1.70
CA GLU A 221 -20.41 -0.62 0.91
C GLU A 221 -21.70 -1.35 1.34
N TYR A 222 -21.63 -2.64 1.67
CA TYR A 222 -22.78 -3.42 2.15
C TYR A 222 -23.38 -2.87 3.44
N GLU A 223 -22.56 -2.38 4.38
CA GLU A 223 -23.05 -1.84 5.65
C GLU A 223 -23.62 -0.40 5.48
N PHE A 224 -23.19 0.34 4.44
CA PHE A 224 -23.70 1.69 4.14
C PHE A 224 -25.02 1.66 3.37
N TYR A 225 -25.27 0.64 2.54
CA TYR A 225 -26.54 0.52 1.80
C TYR A 225 -27.71 -0.01 2.65
N PHE A 226 -27.43 -0.59 3.83
CA PHE A 226 -28.44 -1.17 4.72
C PHE A 226 -28.80 -0.31 5.95
N TYR A 227 -28.35 0.94 6.05
CA TYR A 227 -28.67 1.91 7.11
C TYR A 227 -28.77 3.35 6.60
#